data_AF-A0A229S9Q6-F1
#
_entry.id   AF-A0A229S9Q6-F1
#
_cell.length_a   1.000
_cell.length_b   1.000
_cell.length_c   1.000
_cell.angle_alpha   90.00
_cell.angle_beta   90.00
_cell.angle_gamma   90.00
#
_symmetry.space_group_name_H-M   'P 1'
#
loop_
_entity.id
_entity.type
_entity.pdbx_description
1 polymer ?
#
loop_
_entity_poly.entity_id
_entity_poly.type
_entity_poly.pdbx_seq_one_letter_code
_entity_poly.pdbx_strand_id
1 'polypeptide(L)'
;MTAGAVTLPRAWFPPVLDHRDQPTCTAAVVTALAAYQVRRLTGLDWTPSVLFNYVTSRMISGHGRLRGSRLDWAFAAWHRFGLPSEADWPFSAAQIDRIPTKACFLRAKAFRGIGYRRLDTGEQAPGEPLARIRAAVGSGTPVSLEFPLNPAQLTAMDSGRLPMLPDDAKVFARHVVLVTGYDDNAYAGTEPGSGEELTGALLVRNSWGTGWGDEGYGWLPYRYCDKGLTSHHWTVELGQVSGERTVG
;
A
#
# COMPACT_ATOMS: atom_id res chain seq x y z
N MET A 1 -19.46 18.35 -6.93
CA MET A 1 -17.98 18.33 -6.98
C MET A 1 -17.60 18.21 -8.45
N THR A 2 -16.71 19.06 -8.96
CA THR A 2 -16.21 18.91 -10.34
C THR A 2 -15.43 17.60 -10.45
N ALA A 3 -15.69 16.82 -11.51
CA ALA A 3 -14.92 15.62 -11.80
C ALA A 3 -13.42 15.95 -11.85
N GLY A 4 -12.59 15.13 -11.22
CA GLY A 4 -11.16 15.35 -11.13
C GLY A 4 -10.36 14.06 -11.31
N ALA A 5 -9.12 14.23 -11.74
CA ALA A 5 -8.13 13.17 -11.83
C ALA A 5 -6.82 13.64 -11.18
N VAL A 6 -6.20 12.76 -10.39
CA VAL A 6 -4.90 12.99 -9.76
C VAL A 6 -4.06 11.74 -9.96
N THR A 7 -2.80 11.92 -10.38
CA THR A 7 -1.81 10.84 -10.41
C THR A 7 -0.53 11.33 -9.75
N LEU A 8 -0.08 10.62 -8.73
CA LEU A 8 1.22 10.86 -8.12
C LEU A 8 2.33 10.37 -9.08
N PRO A 9 3.36 11.19 -9.38
CA PRO A 9 4.44 10.82 -10.27
C PRO A 9 5.08 9.47 -9.94
N ARG A 10 5.11 8.54 -10.91
CA ARG A 10 5.72 7.20 -10.75
C ARG A 10 7.19 7.28 -10.31
N ALA A 11 7.92 8.29 -10.78
CA ALA A 11 9.33 8.55 -10.42
C ALA A 11 9.54 8.83 -8.92
N TRP A 12 8.49 9.17 -8.17
CA TRP A 12 8.60 9.33 -6.73
C TRP A 12 8.57 8.00 -5.96
N PHE A 13 8.19 6.90 -6.60
CA PHE A 13 8.18 5.59 -5.99
C PHE A 13 9.46 4.81 -6.36
N PRO A 14 9.84 3.78 -5.58
CA PRO A 14 10.92 2.88 -5.95
C PRO A 14 10.50 2.01 -7.16
N PRO A 15 11.38 1.16 -7.71
CA PRO A 15 10.99 0.15 -8.68
C PRO A 15 9.83 -0.72 -8.17
N VAL A 16 8.92 -1.15 -9.06
CA VAL A 16 7.82 -2.06 -8.69
C VAL A 16 8.42 -3.40 -8.27
N LEU A 17 8.07 -3.83 -7.05
CA LEU A 17 8.48 -5.13 -6.54
C LEU A 17 7.75 -6.24 -7.30
N ASP A 18 8.44 -7.34 -7.56
CA ASP A 18 7.82 -8.64 -7.82
C ASP A 18 8.09 -9.58 -6.65
N HIS A 19 7.09 -9.77 -5.78
CA HIS A 19 7.21 -10.70 -4.66
C HIS A 19 6.95 -12.17 -5.04
N ARG A 20 6.59 -12.44 -6.30
CA ARG A 20 6.22 -13.77 -6.81
C ARG A 20 5.15 -14.45 -5.94
N ASP A 21 5.46 -15.59 -5.34
CA ASP A 21 4.58 -16.38 -4.49
C ASP A 21 4.71 -16.06 -2.99
N GLN A 22 5.57 -15.09 -2.63
CA GLN A 22 5.85 -14.74 -1.25
C GLN A 22 4.78 -13.80 -0.69
N PRO A 23 4.33 -14.00 0.56
CA PRO A 23 3.20 -13.27 1.13
C PRO A 23 3.64 -11.90 1.71
N THR A 24 4.29 -11.06 0.91
CA THR A 24 4.92 -9.81 1.38
C THR A 24 4.18 -8.53 0.96
N CYS A 25 2.93 -8.62 0.49
CA CYS A 25 2.16 -7.47 -0.03
C CYS A 25 2.10 -6.27 0.93
N THR A 26 1.90 -6.51 2.22
CA THR A 26 1.88 -5.46 3.26
C THR A 26 3.22 -4.75 3.36
N ALA A 27 4.32 -5.50 3.43
CA ALA A 27 5.68 -4.96 3.48
C ALA A 27 6.05 -4.22 2.20
N ALA A 28 5.63 -4.72 1.03
CA ALA A 28 5.85 -4.07 -0.26
C ALA A 28 5.19 -2.69 -0.33
N VAL A 29 3.96 -2.58 0.17
CA VAL A 29 3.22 -1.31 0.21
C VAL A 29 3.84 -0.33 1.21
N VAL A 30 4.19 -0.80 2.41
CA VAL A 30 4.81 0.05 3.45
C VAL A 30 6.18 0.57 3.01
N THR A 31 7.00 -0.27 2.38
CA THR A 31 8.32 0.14 1.87
C THR A 31 8.22 1.07 0.66
N ALA A 32 7.27 0.84 -0.26
CA ALA A 32 7.02 1.78 -1.36
C ALA A 32 6.58 3.17 -0.85
N LEU A 33 5.74 3.21 0.17
CA LEU A 33 5.32 4.44 0.85
C LEU A 33 6.50 5.13 1.56
N ALA A 34 7.40 4.36 2.19
CA ALA A 34 8.60 4.88 2.84
C ALA A 34 9.57 5.54 1.86
N ALA A 35 9.89 4.86 0.76
CA ALA A 35 10.72 5.41 -0.30
C ALA A 35 10.11 6.68 -0.89
N TYR A 36 8.80 6.66 -1.18
CA TYR A 36 8.07 7.83 -1.63
C TYR A 36 8.24 9.01 -0.66
N GLN A 37 8.02 8.76 0.62
CA GLN A 37 8.07 9.81 1.63
C GLN A 37 9.47 10.42 1.77
N VAL A 38 10.49 9.57 1.82
CA VAL A 38 11.90 9.98 1.90
C VAL A 38 12.30 10.80 0.69
N ARG A 39 11.96 10.33 -0.52
CA ARG A 39 12.23 11.06 -1.76
C ARG A 39 11.53 12.41 -1.79
N ARG A 40 10.25 12.47 -1.38
CA ARG A 40 9.48 13.73 -1.35
C ARG A 40 10.05 14.77 -0.40
N LEU A 41 10.61 14.34 0.73
CA LEU A 41 11.13 15.25 1.76
C LEU A 41 12.59 15.65 1.52
N THR A 42 13.39 14.77 0.93
CA THR A 42 14.86 14.92 0.92
C THR A 42 15.49 14.85 -0.47
N GLY A 43 14.74 14.40 -1.48
CA GLY A 43 15.29 14.10 -2.81
C GLY A 43 16.11 12.80 -2.88
N LEU A 44 16.31 12.09 -1.76
CA LEU A 44 17.11 10.86 -1.72
C LEU A 44 16.44 9.73 -2.51
N ASP A 45 17.19 9.12 -3.43
CA ASP A 45 16.84 7.83 -4.03
C ASP A 45 17.19 6.69 -3.08
N TRP A 46 16.16 6.05 -2.54
CA TRP A 46 16.32 4.99 -1.55
C TRP A 46 15.25 3.92 -1.71
N THR A 47 15.70 2.68 -1.84
CA THR A 47 14.85 1.48 -1.88
C THR A 47 14.98 0.74 -0.55
N PRO A 48 13.97 0.78 0.33
CA PRO A 48 13.97 0.05 1.60
C PRO A 48 13.82 -1.45 1.42
N SER A 49 14.38 -2.21 2.36
CA SER A 49 14.24 -3.66 2.39
C SER A 49 12.81 -4.10 2.71
N VAL A 50 12.16 -4.69 1.71
CA VAL A 50 10.81 -5.31 1.86
C VAL A 50 10.87 -6.42 2.88
N LEU A 51 11.88 -7.27 2.77
CA LEU A 51 12.00 -8.46 3.62
C LEU A 51 12.28 -8.08 5.09
N PHE A 52 13.03 -7.01 5.34
CA PHE A 52 13.25 -6.53 6.71
C PHE A 52 11.93 -6.10 7.34
N ASN A 53 11.10 -5.31 6.65
CA ASN A 53 9.78 -4.93 7.16
C ASN A 53 8.88 -6.15 7.36
N TYR A 54 8.90 -7.10 6.42
CA TYR A 54 8.13 -8.34 6.52
C TYR A 54 8.49 -9.15 7.77
N VAL A 55 9.77 -9.40 8.02
CA VAL A 55 10.20 -10.17 9.20
C VAL A 55 9.92 -9.40 10.49
N THR A 56 10.26 -8.12 10.55
CA THR A 56 10.07 -7.32 11.77
C THR A 56 8.60 -7.08 12.11
N SER A 57 7.70 -7.01 11.12
CA SER A 57 6.25 -6.95 11.36
C SER A 57 5.73 -8.24 12.01
N ARG A 58 6.23 -9.41 11.61
CA ARG A 58 5.91 -10.68 12.27
C ARG A 58 6.55 -10.83 13.65
N MET A 59 7.66 -10.12 13.91
CA MET A 59 8.20 -10.00 15.27
C MET A 59 7.29 -9.14 16.16
N ILE A 60 6.79 -8.00 15.64
CA ILE A 60 5.81 -7.15 16.36
C ILE A 60 4.54 -7.93 16.69
N SER A 61 4.06 -8.76 15.77
CA SER A 61 2.84 -9.55 15.99
C SER A 61 2.96 -10.61 17.07
N GLY A 62 4.18 -10.96 17.49
CA GLY A 62 4.47 -12.12 18.33
C GLY A 62 4.33 -13.46 17.59
N HIS A 63 4.05 -13.46 16.28
CA HIS A 63 3.77 -14.66 15.50
C HIS A 63 4.69 -14.76 14.27
N GLY A 64 5.95 -15.15 14.50
CA GLY A 64 6.96 -15.32 13.45
C GLY A 64 6.66 -16.39 12.39
N ARG A 65 5.64 -17.23 12.60
CA ARG A 65 5.24 -18.34 11.70
C ARG A 65 4.02 -18.04 10.83
N LEU A 66 3.44 -16.84 10.91
CA LEU A 66 2.32 -16.49 10.04
C LEU A 66 2.78 -16.41 8.59
N ARG A 67 1.98 -17.01 7.70
CA ARG A 67 2.06 -16.74 6.26
C ARG A 67 1.42 -15.38 6.03
N GLY A 68 2.22 -14.40 5.62
CA GLY A 68 1.78 -13.01 5.51
C GLY A 68 2.04 -12.17 6.77
N SER A 69 1.56 -10.93 6.72
CA SER A 69 1.59 -9.97 7.82
C SER A 69 0.39 -9.02 7.68
N ARG A 70 0.26 -8.05 8.58
CA ARG A 70 -0.82 -7.06 8.58
C ARG A 70 -0.24 -5.65 8.52
N LEU A 71 -1.00 -4.71 7.96
CA LEU A 71 -0.57 -3.32 7.83
C LEU A 71 -0.28 -2.67 9.19
N ASP A 72 -1.10 -2.93 10.22
CA ASP A 72 -0.86 -2.39 11.56
C ASP A 72 0.52 -2.80 12.12
N TRP A 73 0.91 -4.05 11.92
CA TRP A 73 2.23 -4.54 12.33
C TRP A 73 3.36 -4.03 11.44
N ALA A 74 3.12 -3.89 10.14
CA ALA A 74 4.11 -3.39 9.19
C ALA A 74 4.47 -1.92 9.44
N PHE A 75 3.48 -1.07 9.71
CA PHE A 75 3.69 0.31 10.13
C PHE A 75 4.32 0.39 11.54
N ALA A 76 3.84 -0.40 12.50
CA ALA A 76 4.44 -0.44 13.84
C ALA A 76 5.90 -0.90 13.82
N ALA A 77 6.26 -1.86 12.97
CA ALA A 77 7.63 -2.31 12.78
C ALA A 77 8.50 -1.21 12.16
N TRP A 78 8.01 -0.51 11.14
CA TRP A 78 8.72 0.64 10.57
C TRP A 78 8.91 1.74 11.62
N HIS A 79 7.88 2.09 12.39
CA HIS A 79 8.00 3.08 13.46
C HIS A 79 9.05 2.68 14.51
N ARG A 80 9.01 1.42 14.98
CA ARG A 80 9.89 0.92 16.05
C ARG A 80 11.34 0.73 15.60
N PHE A 81 11.55 0.08 14.46
CA PHE A 81 12.86 -0.39 14.02
C PHE A 81 13.46 0.47 12.91
N GLY A 82 12.63 1.14 12.14
CA GLY A 82 13.00 1.78 10.88
C GLY A 82 13.09 0.78 9.74
N LEU A 83 13.81 1.15 8.68
CA LEU A 83 13.99 0.32 7.49
C LEU A 83 15.44 0.49 6.99
N PRO A 84 16.18 -0.60 6.77
CA PRO A 84 17.47 -0.54 6.07
C PRO A 84 17.23 -0.51 4.56
N SER A 85 18.28 -0.32 3.77
CA SER A 85 18.19 -0.43 2.31
C SER A 85 18.01 -1.88 1.86
N GLU A 86 17.43 -2.08 0.69
CA GLU A 86 17.31 -3.38 0.02
C GLU A 86 18.69 -4.06 -0.15
N ALA A 87 19.74 -3.28 -0.41
CA ALA A 87 21.13 -3.78 -0.49
C ALA A 87 21.67 -4.37 0.83
N ASP A 88 21.14 -3.94 1.98
CA ASP A 88 21.54 -4.46 3.29
C ASP A 88 20.86 -5.80 3.63
N TRP A 89 19.63 -5.98 3.16
CA TRP A 89 18.83 -7.18 3.39
C TRP A 89 17.97 -7.50 2.16
N PRO A 90 18.55 -8.13 1.13
CA PRO A 90 17.90 -8.31 -0.16
C PRO A 90 16.69 -9.25 -0.10
N PHE A 91 15.71 -8.99 -0.97
CA PHE A 91 14.57 -9.85 -1.14
C PHE A 91 15.01 -11.21 -1.73
N SER A 92 14.84 -12.25 -0.93
CA SER A 92 15.09 -13.63 -1.33
C SER A 92 14.13 -14.56 -0.62
N ALA A 93 13.46 -15.44 -1.37
CA ALA A 93 12.58 -16.47 -0.79
C ALA A 93 13.33 -17.36 0.22
N ALA A 94 14.64 -17.61 0.00
CA ALA A 94 15.47 -18.37 0.92
C ALA A 94 15.72 -17.67 2.28
N GLN A 95 15.41 -16.37 2.36
CA GLN A 95 15.55 -15.54 3.54
C GLN A 95 14.21 -15.15 4.18
N ILE A 96 13.07 -15.61 3.64
CA ILE A 96 11.73 -15.15 4.02
C ILE A 96 11.45 -15.20 5.53
N ASP A 97 11.99 -16.23 6.21
CA ASP A 97 11.86 -16.47 7.65
C ASP A 97 13.15 -16.25 8.45
N ARG A 98 14.19 -15.69 7.82
CA ARG A 98 15.46 -15.43 8.50
C ARG A 98 15.39 -14.10 9.23
N ILE A 99 15.79 -14.12 10.51
CA ILE A 99 15.93 -12.91 11.31
C ILE A 99 17.06 -12.04 10.71
N PRO A 100 16.81 -10.74 10.42
CA PRO A 100 17.83 -9.84 9.92
C PRO A 100 19.04 -9.72 10.85
N THR A 101 20.21 -9.44 10.28
CA THR A 101 21.44 -9.30 11.08
C THR A 101 21.39 -8.06 11.97
N LYS A 102 22.21 -8.04 13.03
CA LYS A 102 22.38 -6.85 13.89
C LYS A 102 22.73 -5.60 13.08
N ALA A 103 23.52 -5.74 12.02
CA ALA A 103 23.87 -4.64 11.11
C ALA A 103 22.63 -4.04 10.41
N CYS A 104 21.67 -4.87 9.98
CA CYS A 104 20.42 -4.41 9.39
C CYS A 104 19.63 -3.55 10.39
N PHE A 105 19.48 -4.01 11.63
CA PHE A 105 18.79 -3.25 12.68
C PHE A 105 19.50 -1.93 13.03
N LEU A 106 20.83 -1.88 12.96
CA LEU A 106 21.57 -0.63 13.19
C LEU A 106 21.33 0.39 12.06
N ARG A 107 21.40 -0.04 10.79
CA ARG A 107 21.14 0.82 9.62
C ARG A 107 19.70 1.28 9.55
N ALA A 108 18.75 0.42 9.92
CA ALA A 108 17.34 0.73 9.91
C ALA A 108 16.97 1.97 10.74
N LYS A 109 17.69 2.23 11.84
CA LYS A 109 17.41 3.34 12.76
C LYS A 109 17.40 4.71 12.10
N ALA A 110 18.07 4.90 10.96
CA ALA A 110 18.08 6.17 10.23
C ALA A 110 16.68 6.57 9.72
N PHE A 111 15.78 5.61 9.51
CA PHE A 111 14.44 5.83 8.95
C PHE A 111 13.32 5.37 9.89
N ARG A 112 13.52 5.45 11.21
CA ARG A 112 12.51 5.07 12.23
C ARG A 112 11.73 6.28 12.77
N GLY A 113 10.73 6.03 13.60
CA GLY A 113 10.01 7.08 14.33
C GLY A 113 9.01 7.87 13.50
N ILE A 114 8.57 7.29 12.38
CA ILE A 114 7.56 7.89 11.51
C ILE A 114 6.20 8.01 12.21
N GLY A 115 5.49 9.11 11.97
CA GLY A 115 4.06 9.22 12.27
C GLY A 115 3.24 8.51 11.20
N TYR A 116 2.18 7.81 11.59
CA TYR A 116 1.28 7.15 10.65
C TYR A 116 -0.12 7.09 11.24
N ARG A 117 -1.12 7.13 10.36
CA ARG A 117 -2.53 7.11 10.76
C ARG A 117 -3.35 6.20 9.87
N ARG A 118 -4.41 5.67 10.45
CA ARG A 118 -5.46 4.92 9.76
C ARG A 118 -6.63 5.87 9.45
N LEU A 119 -7.09 5.86 8.21
CA LEU A 119 -8.16 6.73 7.70
C LEU A 119 -9.55 6.14 7.94
N ASP A 120 -9.64 4.81 8.08
CA ASP A 120 -10.86 4.02 8.24
C ASP A 120 -11.09 3.54 9.69
N THR A 121 -11.05 4.47 10.64
CA THR A 121 -11.35 4.21 12.06
C THR A 121 -12.76 4.68 12.42
N GLY A 122 -13.49 3.87 13.19
CA GLY A 122 -14.84 4.17 13.68
C GLY A 122 -15.94 3.79 12.69
N GLU A 123 -17.19 4.12 13.04
CA GLU A 123 -18.31 4.04 12.09
C GLU A 123 -18.11 5.06 10.97
N GLN A 124 -18.37 4.63 9.73
CA GLN A 124 -18.18 5.47 8.54
C GLN A 124 -19.47 5.50 7.75
N ALA A 125 -19.95 6.69 7.40
CA ALA A 125 -21.04 6.81 6.45
C ALA A 125 -20.60 6.31 5.06
N PRO A 126 -21.53 5.78 4.25
CA PRO A 126 -21.25 5.42 2.86
C PRO A 126 -20.54 6.56 2.10
N GLY A 127 -19.49 6.25 1.36
CA GLY A 127 -18.69 7.21 0.59
C GLY A 127 -17.60 7.95 1.37
N GLU A 128 -17.64 7.99 2.71
CA GLU A 128 -16.56 8.59 3.51
C GLU A 128 -15.17 7.96 3.28
N PRO A 129 -15.02 6.62 3.19
CA PRO A 129 -13.71 6.01 3.00
C PRO A 129 -13.05 6.50 1.70
N LEU A 130 -13.82 6.51 0.61
CA LEU A 130 -13.36 7.00 -0.69
C LEU A 130 -12.98 8.48 -0.63
N ALA A 131 -13.81 9.32 0.01
CA ALA A 131 -13.54 10.74 0.15
C ALA A 131 -12.22 11.00 0.90
N ARG A 132 -11.94 10.24 1.97
CA ARG A 132 -10.69 10.35 2.75
C ARG A 132 -9.47 9.90 1.93
N ILE A 133 -9.58 8.82 1.17
CA ILE A 133 -8.52 8.36 0.25
C ILE A 133 -8.24 9.45 -0.80
N ARG A 134 -9.28 9.98 -1.47
CA ARG A 134 -9.14 11.02 -2.48
C ARG A 134 -8.54 12.31 -1.93
N ALA A 135 -8.94 12.73 -0.73
CA ALA A 135 -8.36 13.90 -0.07
C ALA A 135 -6.86 13.71 0.24
N ALA A 136 -6.47 12.55 0.75
CA ALA A 136 -5.06 12.23 0.99
C ALA A 136 -4.25 12.23 -0.32
N VAL A 137 -4.72 11.51 -1.34
CA VAL A 137 -4.02 11.43 -2.64
C VAL A 137 -3.98 12.79 -3.34
N GLY A 138 -5.08 13.55 -3.29
CA GLY A 138 -5.16 14.92 -3.83
C GLY A 138 -4.21 15.91 -3.16
N SER A 139 -3.84 15.67 -1.90
CA SER A 139 -2.79 16.44 -1.20
C SER A 139 -1.38 15.92 -1.41
N GLY A 140 -1.18 14.95 -2.32
CA GLY A 140 0.14 14.39 -2.62
C GLY A 140 0.55 13.24 -1.70
N THR A 141 -0.40 12.61 -1.00
CA THR A 141 -0.13 11.59 0.02
C THR A 141 -0.72 10.23 -0.40
N PRO A 142 0.09 9.20 -0.71
CA PRO A 142 -0.40 7.88 -1.06
C PRO A 142 -1.06 7.18 0.14
N VAL A 143 -1.93 6.21 -0.13
CA VAL A 143 -2.71 5.49 0.90
C VAL A 143 -2.63 3.99 0.65
N SER A 144 -2.29 3.19 1.67
CA SER A 144 -2.40 1.73 1.56
C SER A 144 -3.86 1.32 1.48
N LEU A 145 -4.17 0.25 0.77
CA LEU A 145 -5.54 -0.25 0.68
C LEU A 145 -5.53 -1.76 0.61
N GLU A 146 -6.31 -2.40 1.48
CA GLU A 146 -6.58 -3.83 1.41
C GLU A 146 -7.91 -4.10 0.71
N PHE A 147 -7.95 -5.10 -0.17
CA PHE A 147 -9.15 -5.54 -0.88
C PHE A 147 -9.18 -7.08 -1.03
N PRO A 148 -10.36 -7.69 -1.24
CA PRO A 148 -10.48 -9.13 -1.44
C PRO A 148 -9.93 -9.56 -2.80
N LEU A 149 -9.28 -10.73 -2.79
CA LEU A 149 -8.91 -11.46 -4.01
C LEU A 149 -9.92 -12.58 -4.33
N ASN A 150 -10.32 -12.62 -5.59
CA ASN A 150 -11.18 -13.61 -6.22
C ASN A 150 -10.50 -14.11 -7.52
N PRO A 151 -10.68 -15.37 -7.94
CA PRO A 151 -10.01 -15.90 -9.12
C PRO A 151 -10.28 -15.11 -10.41
N ALA A 152 -11.45 -14.47 -10.54
CA ALA A 152 -11.79 -13.63 -11.68
C ALA A 152 -10.88 -12.40 -11.82
N GLN A 153 -10.25 -11.93 -10.74
CA GLN A 153 -9.30 -10.81 -10.82
C GLN A 153 -7.92 -11.26 -11.34
N LEU A 154 -7.61 -12.57 -11.32
CA LEU A 154 -6.36 -13.08 -11.89
C LEU A 154 -6.35 -12.98 -13.42
N THR A 155 -7.50 -12.81 -14.07
CA THR A 155 -7.56 -12.54 -15.52
C THR A 155 -7.22 -11.09 -15.86
N ALA A 156 -7.17 -10.19 -14.87
CA ALA A 156 -6.77 -8.80 -15.04
C ALA A 156 -5.24 -8.61 -15.06
N MET A 157 -4.46 -9.69 -15.22
CA MET A 157 -2.99 -9.64 -15.23
C MET A 157 -2.44 -8.67 -16.26
N ASP A 158 -2.97 -8.68 -17.48
CA ASP A 158 -2.43 -7.86 -18.57
C ASP A 158 -2.98 -6.42 -18.54
N SER A 159 -4.24 -6.23 -18.12
CA SER A 159 -4.90 -4.94 -18.20
C SER A 159 -4.73 -4.08 -16.94
N GLY A 160 -4.46 -4.69 -15.79
CA GLY A 160 -4.47 -4.03 -14.49
C GLY A 160 -5.86 -3.50 -14.08
N ARG A 161 -6.91 -3.77 -14.86
CA ARG A 161 -8.28 -3.33 -14.58
C ARG A 161 -8.97 -4.39 -13.74
N LEU A 162 -9.04 -4.14 -12.44
CA LEU A 162 -9.66 -5.08 -11.50
C LEU A 162 -11.19 -5.06 -11.71
N PRO A 163 -11.82 -6.19 -12.07
CA PRO A 163 -13.27 -6.24 -12.27
C PRO A 163 -14.00 -6.08 -10.94
N MET A 164 -15.19 -5.51 -10.95
CA MET A 164 -16.08 -5.54 -9.79
C MET A 164 -16.54 -6.97 -9.50
N LEU A 165 -16.58 -7.35 -8.22
CA LEU A 165 -16.99 -8.70 -7.80
C LEU A 165 -18.51 -8.76 -7.57
N PRO A 166 -19.17 -9.88 -7.93
CA PRO A 166 -20.54 -10.12 -7.50
C PRO A 166 -20.60 -10.28 -5.98
N ASP A 167 -21.76 -10.03 -5.37
CA ASP A 167 -21.91 -10.01 -3.92
C ASP A 167 -21.64 -11.40 -3.28
N ASP A 168 -21.80 -12.49 -4.04
CA ASP A 168 -21.54 -13.87 -3.63
C ASP A 168 -20.13 -14.38 -4.04
N ALA A 169 -19.25 -13.49 -4.52
CA ALA A 169 -17.92 -13.84 -4.98
C ALA A 169 -17.10 -14.55 -3.88
N LYS A 170 -16.56 -15.73 -4.21
CA LYS A 170 -15.65 -16.45 -3.31
C LYS A 170 -14.33 -15.70 -3.15
N VAL A 171 -14.04 -15.25 -1.93
CA VAL A 171 -12.76 -14.63 -1.57
C VAL A 171 -11.79 -15.72 -1.12
N PHE A 172 -10.63 -15.84 -1.79
CA PHE A 172 -9.61 -16.82 -1.41
C PHE A 172 -8.45 -16.20 -0.59
N ALA A 173 -8.25 -14.90 -0.71
CA ALA A 173 -7.24 -14.15 0.02
C ALA A 173 -7.62 -12.67 0.13
N ARG A 174 -6.86 -11.93 0.93
CA ARG A 174 -6.87 -10.47 0.93
C ARG A 174 -5.51 -9.97 0.45
N HIS A 175 -5.51 -8.86 -0.26
CA HIS A 175 -4.30 -8.29 -0.86
C HIS A 175 -4.22 -6.80 -0.61
N VAL A 176 -2.98 -6.30 -0.54
CA VAL A 176 -2.70 -4.91 -0.23
C VAL A 176 -1.98 -4.26 -1.39
N VAL A 177 -2.48 -3.09 -1.79
CA VAL A 177 -1.92 -2.23 -2.83
C VAL A 177 -1.74 -0.82 -2.30
N LEU A 178 -0.98 0.00 -3.02
CA LEU A 178 -0.80 1.41 -2.70
C LEU A 178 -1.62 2.27 -3.66
N VAL A 179 -2.56 3.05 -3.16
CA VAL A 179 -3.29 4.04 -3.95
C VAL A 179 -2.36 5.21 -4.24
N THR A 180 -2.18 5.51 -5.52
CA THR A 180 -1.26 6.54 -6.03
C THR A 180 -1.96 7.56 -6.92
N GLY A 181 -3.27 7.44 -7.08
CA GLY A 181 -4.05 8.34 -7.92
C GLY A 181 -5.52 7.98 -7.89
N TYR A 182 -6.32 8.77 -8.59
CA TYR A 182 -7.72 8.51 -8.87
C TYR A 182 -8.15 9.25 -10.13
N ASP A 183 -9.19 8.78 -10.78
CA ASP A 183 -9.82 9.45 -11.92
C ASP A 183 -11.31 9.19 -11.86
N ASP A 184 -12.11 10.26 -11.72
CA ASP A 184 -13.57 10.19 -11.62
C ASP A 184 -14.23 9.73 -12.94
N ASN A 185 -13.51 9.83 -14.08
CA ASN A 185 -14.00 9.44 -15.40
C ASN A 185 -13.39 8.13 -15.91
N ALA A 186 -12.47 7.50 -15.17
CA ALA A 186 -11.88 6.24 -15.59
C ALA A 186 -12.95 5.15 -15.68
N TYR A 187 -12.93 4.39 -16.77
CA TYR A 187 -13.75 3.20 -16.92
C TYR A 187 -13.34 2.14 -15.89
N ALA A 188 -14.30 1.68 -15.12
CA ALA A 188 -14.09 0.82 -13.96
C ALA A 188 -14.77 -0.56 -14.11
N GLY A 189 -15.03 -0.99 -15.35
CA GLY A 189 -15.73 -2.23 -15.64
C GLY A 189 -17.25 -2.09 -15.55
N THR A 190 -17.93 -3.17 -15.25
CA THR A 190 -19.40 -3.22 -15.14
C THR A 190 -19.83 -3.82 -13.81
N GLU A 191 -20.96 -3.38 -13.26
CA GLU A 191 -21.59 -4.01 -12.09
C GLU A 191 -22.08 -5.43 -12.46
N PRO A 192 -21.67 -6.47 -11.72
CA PRO A 192 -22.15 -7.83 -11.95
C PRO A 192 -23.66 -7.94 -11.77
N GLY A 193 -24.32 -8.66 -12.67
CA GLY A 193 -25.77 -8.85 -12.66
C GLY A 193 -26.52 -7.80 -13.48
N SER A 194 -26.32 -6.50 -13.22
CA SER A 194 -27.00 -5.43 -13.98
C SER A 194 -26.31 -5.11 -15.31
N GLY A 195 -24.99 -5.29 -15.40
CA GLY A 195 -24.21 -4.90 -16.57
C GLY A 195 -24.00 -3.38 -16.70
N GLU A 196 -24.41 -2.60 -15.70
CA GLU A 196 -24.23 -1.15 -15.67
C GLU A 196 -22.73 -0.81 -15.71
N GLU A 197 -22.33 0.12 -16.58
CA GLU A 197 -20.95 0.61 -16.64
C GLU A 197 -20.60 1.39 -15.37
N LEU A 198 -19.48 1.01 -14.76
CA LEU A 198 -18.92 1.71 -13.62
C LEU A 198 -17.92 2.75 -14.11
N THR A 199 -18.01 3.96 -13.56
CA THR A 199 -17.05 5.04 -13.76
C THR A 199 -16.44 5.44 -12.41
N GLY A 200 -15.21 5.95 -12.44
CA GLY A 200 -14.48 6.32 -11.24
C GLY A 200 -13.63 5.16 -10.69
N ALA A 201 -12.32 5.35 -10.69
CA ALA A 201 -11.40 4.34 -10.18
C ALA A 201 -10.19 4.95 -9.46
N LEU A 202 -9.67 4.19 -8.49
CA LEU A 202 -8.40 4.44 -7.83
C LEU A 202 -7.26 3.87 -8.69
N LEU A 203 -6.23 4.67 -8.95
CA LEU A 203 -4.99 4.18 -9.54
C LEU A 203 -4.17 3.50 -8.43
N VAL A 204 -3.94 2.21 -8.56
CA VAL A 204 -3.23 1.39 -7.58
C VAL A 204 -1.90 0.92 -8.13
N ARG A 205 -0.87 0.98 -7.29
CA ARG A 205 0.45 0.38 -7.49
C ARG A 205 0.46 -0.99 -6.81
N ASN A 206 0.80 -2.02 -7.58
CA ASN A 206 0.84 -3.40 -7.12
C ASN A 206 2.28 -3.86 -6.78
N SER A 207 2.43 -5.13 -6.41
CA SER A 207 3.68 -5.80 -6.01
C SER A 207 3.91 -7.12 -6.76
N TRP A 208 3.36 -7.21 -7.98
CA TRP A 208 3.45 -8.38 -8.87
C TRP A 208 4.33 -8.11 -10.10
N GLY A 209 5.33 -7.23 -9.94
CA GLY A 209 6.25 -6.86 -11.01
C GLY A 209 5.67 -5.89 -12.03
N THR A 210 6.53 -5.42 -12.93
CA THR A 210 6.17 -4.48 -14.01
C THR A 210 5.39 -5.15 -15.15
N GLY A 211 5.35 -6.48 -15.20
CA GLY A 211 4.55 -7.21 -16.18
C GLY A 211 3.05 -7.24 -15.85
N TRP A 212 2.64 -6.77 -14.67
CA TRP A 212 1.23 -6.69 -14.30
C TRP A 212 0.63 -5.33 -14.67
N GLY A 213 -0.47 -5.34 -15.40
CA GLY A 213 -1.18 -4.13 -15.82
C GLY A 213 -0.29 -3.15 -16.59
N ASP A 214 -0.41 -1.87 -16.26
CA ASP A 214 0.39 -0.80 -16.82
C ASP A 214 1.66 -0.60 -15.96
N GLU A 215 2.71 -1.35 -16.28
CA GLU A 215 4.02 -1.29 -15.62
C GLU A 215 3.96 -1.50 -14.10
N GLY A 216 3.07 -2.38 -13.64
CA GLY A 216 2.83 -2.65 -12.21
C GLY A 216 1.72 -1.79 -11.59
N TYR A 217 1.01 -1.00 -12.40
CA TYR A 217 -0.12 -0.17 -11.98
C TYR A 217 -1.43 -0.63 -12.62
N GLY A 218 -2.53 -0.34 -11.95
CA GLY A 218 -3.86 -0.74 -12.38
C GLY A 218 -4.96 0.12 -11.77
N TRP A 219 -6.19 -0.20 -12.12
CA TRP A 219 -7.38 0.55 -11.71
C TRP A 219 -8.29 -0.32 -10.85
N LEU A 220 -8.61 0.19 -9.66
CA LEU A 220 -9.56 -0.41 -8.73
C LEU A 220 -10.83 0.45 -8.69
N PRO A 221 -12.01 -0.08 -9.05
CA PRO A 221 -13.26 0.69 -9.07
C PRO A 221 -13.58 1.36 -7.73
N TYR A 222 -14.07 2.59 -7.74
CA TYR A 222 -14.60 3.27 -6.54
C TYR A 222 -15.65 2.44 -5.81
N ARG A 223 -16.41 1.65 -6.59
CA ARG A 223 -17.44 0.74 -6.12
C ARG A 223 -16.98 -0.24 -5.02
N TYR A 224 -15.69 -0.59 -4.98
CA TYR A 224 -15.12 -1.38 -3.88
C TYR A 224 -15.18 -0.64 -2.54
N CYS A 225 -14.94 0.67 -2.54
CA CYS A 225 -15.06 1.49 -1.34
C CYS A 225 -16.54 1.66 -0.94
N ASP A 226 -17.41 1.91 -1.92
CA ASP A 226 -18.85 2.12 -1.68
C ASP A 226 -19.53 0.88 -1.09
N LYS A 227 -19.14 -0.32 -1.52
CA LYS A 227 -19.62 -1.59 -0.97
C LYS A 227 -18.89 -2.03 0.31
N GLY A 228 -17.97 -1.23 0.86
CA GLY A 228 -17.23 -1.59 2.07
C GLY A 228 -16.28 -2.78 1.89
N LEU A 229 -15.85 -3.07 0.66
CA LEU A 229 -14.94 -4.19 0.35
C LEU A 229 -13.48 -3.85 0.63
N THR A 230 -13.16 -2.58 0.91
CA THR A 230 -11.81 -2.13 1.20
C THR A 230 -11.64 -1.79 2.67
N SER A 231 -10.42 -1.98 3.18
CA SER A 231 -10.08 -1.69 4.57
C SER A 231 -8.59 -1.36 4.71
N HIS A 232 -8.18 -1.03 5.94
CA HIS A 232 -6.80 -0.73 6.31
C HIS A 232 -6.21 0.38 5.43
N HIS A 233 -6.91 1.52 5.42
CA HIS A 233 -6.49 2.72 4.73
C HIS A 233 -5.46 3.44 5.57
N TRP A 234 -4.17 3.15 5.41
CA TRP A 234 -3.11 3.79 6.18
C TRP A 234 -2.32 4.77 5.35
N THR A 235 -1.80 5.79 6.00
CA THR A 235 -0.84 6.71 5.40
C THR A 235 0.16 7.22 6.43
N VAL A 236 1.25 7.81 5.95
CA VAL A 236 2.26 8.45 6.79
C VAL A 236 1.83 9.88 7.07
N GLU A 237 2.01 10.30 8.32
CA GLU A 237 1.83 11.69 8.71
C GLU A 237 3.15 12.42 8.49
N LEU A 238 3.12 13.45 7.67
CA LEU A 238 4.17 14.45 7.67
C LEU A 238 4.10 15.14 9.05
N GLY A 239 5.08 14.84 9.90
CA GLY A 239 5.15 15.48 11.21
C GLY A 239 5.06 16.99 11.01
N GLN A 240 4.09 17.64 11.67
CA GLN A 240 4.32 19.03 12.03
C GLN A 240 5.56 18.99 12.90
N VAL A 241 6.66 19.58 12.43
CA VAL A 241 7.75 19.93 13.33
C VAL A 241 7.08 20.87 14.33
N SER A 242 6.72 20.35 15.50
CA SER A 242 6.24 21.18 16.59
C SER A 242 7.37 22.16 16.86
N GLY A 243 7.14 23.41 16.49
CA GLY A 243 8.05 24.51 16.76
C GLY A 243 8.42 24.52 18.24
N GLU A 244 9.66 24.91 18.47
CA GLU A 244 10.18 25.33 19.76
C GLU A 244 10.21 24.25 20.85
N ARG A 245 11.35 23.53 20.91
CA ARG A 245 11.97 23.31 22.22
C ARG A 245 12.45 24.67 22.71
N THR A 246 11.61 25.39 23.44
CA THR A 246 12.11 26.36 24.41
C THR A 246 12.86 25.58 25.47
N VAL A 247 14.18 25.77 25.48
CA VAL A 247 15.04 25.37 26.58
C VAL A 247 14.69 26.30 27.74
N GLY A 248 14.10 25.73 28.79
CA GLY A 248 14.05 26.29 30.14
C GLY A 248 14.92 25.44 31.05
#